data_AF-A0A1C4FFY4-F1
#
_entry.id   AF-A0A1C4FFY4-F1
#
_cell.length_a   1.000
_cell.length_b   1.000
_cell.length_c   1.000
_cell.angle_alpha   90.00
_cell.angle_beta   90.00
_cell.angle_gamma   90.00
#
_symmetry.space_group_name_H-M   'P 1'
#
loop_
_entity.id
_entity.type
_entity.pdbx_description
1 polymer ?
#
loop_
_entity_poly.entity_id
_entity_poly.type
_entity_poly.pdbx_seq_one_letter_code
_entity_poly.pdbx_strand_id
1 'polypeptide(L)'
;MTKTSIIGIVSAVMVIISAFLPWITVESRHFLFTGLQTTGSAFGQPGILNIILATIAVILFGLNKTWTFRVNIFIAGFLMAWTFRNYLIFSRCEAGECPDQKIGLYLSLIGGILCFVCVVLNRQKPKENKNGL
;
A
#
# COMPACT_ATOMS: atom_id res chain seq x y z
N MET A 1 -6.48 19.70 -7.96
CA MET A 1 -6.67 18.28 -7.63
C MET A 1 -7.97 18.14 -6.86
N THR A 2 -8.73 17.06 -7.02
CA THR A 2 -9.92 16.82 -6.20
C THR A 2 -9.51 16.47 -4.77
N LYS A 3 -10.35 16.77 -3.77
CA LYS A 3 -10.07 16.43 -2.36
C LYS A 3 -9.76 14.93 -2.20
N THR A 4 -10.47 14.08 -2.94
CA THR A 4 -10.27 12.63 -2.98
C THR A 4 -8.91 12.20 -3.55
N SER A 5 -8.35 12.92 -4.55
CA SER A 5 -6.99 12.64 -5.04
C SER A 5 -5.94 12.87 -3.95
N ILE A 6 -6.10 13.93 -3.15
CA ILE A 6 -5.15 14.27 -2.08
C ILE A 6 -5.18 13.19 -1.00
N ILE A 7 -6.38 12.77 -0.58
CA ILE A 7 -6.54 11.70 0.42
C ILE A 7 -5.96 10.38 -0.12
N GLY A 8 -6.17 10.08 -1.41
CA GLY A 8 -5.54 8.94 -2.09
C GLY A 8 -4.01 8.98 -2.05
N ILE A 9 -3.40 10.13 -2.37
CA ILE A 9 -1.94 10.31 -2.28
C ILE A 9 -1.45 10.11 -0.84
N VAL A 10 -2.12 10.74 0.14
CA VAL A 10 -1.77 10.59 1.56
C VAL A 10 -1.84 9.14 2.00
N SER A 11 -2.88 8.40 1.58
CA SER A 11 -3.01 6.98 1.91
C SER A 11 -1.91 6.12 1.29
N ALA A 12 -1.49 6.40 0.05
CA ALA A 12 -0.38 5.70 -0.60
C ALA A 12 0.96 6.01 0.08
N VAL A 13 1.19 7.26 0.49
CA VAL A 13 2.36 7.65 1.28
C VAL A 13 2.36 6.95 2.64
N MET A 14 1.20 6.80 3.28
CA MET A 14 1.07 6.05 4.53
C MET A 14 1.48 4.59 4.36
N VAL A 15 1.15 3.94 3.23
CA VAL A 15 1.62 2.58 2.92
C VAL A 15 3.14 2.53 2.77
N ILE A 16 3.75 3.53 2.13
CA ILE A 16 5.22 3.62 2.00
C ILE A 16 5.86 3.72 3.38
N ILE A 17 5.38 4.64 4.22
CA ILE A 17 5.89 4.81 5.60
C ILE A 17 5.73 3.51 6.38
N SER A 18 4.60 2.84 6.26
CA SER A 18 4.34 1.57 6.96
C SER A 18 5.36 0.48 6.63
N ALA A 19 5.96 0.48 5.42
CA ALA A 19 6.96 -0.51 5.03
C ALA A 19 8.29 -0.38 5.79
N PHE A 20 8.59 0.81 6.33
CA PHE A 20 9.76 1.05 7.19
C PHE A 20 9.48 0.80 8.68
N LEU A 21 8.21 0.69 9.07
CA LEU A 21 7.83 0.38 10.45
C LEU A 21 7.95 -1.12 10.73
N PRO A 22 8.12 -1.51 12.01
CA PRO A 22 8.07 -2.91 12.39
C PRO A 22 6.68 -3.47 12.12
N TRP A 23 6.63 -4.60 11.41
CA TRP A 23 5.40 -5.31 11.08
C TRP A 23 5.11 -6.40 12.09
N ILE A 24 6.14 -7.16 12.45
CA ILE A 24 6.06 -8.19 13.49
C ILE A 24 7.32 -8.17 14.35
N THR A 25 7.17 -8.64 15.59
CA THR A 25 8.31 -9.01 16.43
C THR A 25 8.21 -10.46 16.83
N VAL A 26 9.33 -11.16 16.80
CA VAL A 26 9.41 -12.56 17.25
C VAL A 26 10.14 -12.57 18.59
N GLU A 27 9.40 -12.87 19.66
CA GLU A 27 9.88 -12.88 21.05
C GLU A 27 11.12 -13.77 21.23
N SER A 28 11.12 -14.98 20.64
CA SER A 28 12.21 -15.96 20.78
C SER A 28 13.56 -15.55 20.19
N ARG A 29 13.62 -14.56 19.29
CA ARG A 29 14.87 -14.14 18.61
C ARG A 29 15.16 -12.65 18.71
N HIS A 30 14.32 -11.86 19.39
CA HIS A 30 14.41 -10.38 19.49
C HIS A 30 14.61 -9.66 18.13
N PHE A 31 14.24 -10.28 17.01
CA PHE A 31 14.35 -9.64 15.70
C PHE A 31 13.09 -8.83 15.39
N LEU A 32 13.32 -7.56 15.04
CA LEU A 32 12.31 -6.66 14.50
C LEU A 32 12.23 -6.92 13.00
N PHE A 33 11.13 -7.52 12.54
CA PHE A 33 10.88 -7.67 11.12
C PHE A 33 10.16 -6.42 10.61
N THR A 34 10.80 -5.72 9.69
CA THR A 34 10.17 -4.61 8.94
C THR A 34 9.69 -5.12 7.59
N GLY A 35 8.87 -4.35 6.89
CA GLY A 35 8.47 -4.70 5.52
C GLY A 35 9.67 -4.85 4.55
N LEU A 36 10.80 -4.22 4.86
CA LEU A 36 12.01 -4.19 4.01
C LEU A 36 13.11 -5.17 4.45
N GLN A 37 13.23 -5.41 5.76
CA GLN A 37 14.24 -6.29 6.33
C GLN A 37 13.58 -7.43 7.07
N THR A 38 13.69 -8.61 6.49
CA THR A 38 13.17 -9.88 7.01
C THR A 38 14.32 -10.88 7.23
N THR A 39 15.41 -10.38 7.81
CA THR A 39 16.68 -11.10 7.98
C THR A 39 16.46 -12.49 8.58
N GLY A 40 16.86 -13.53 7.85
CA GLY A 40 16.80 -14.92 8.32
C GLY A 40 15.45 -15.65 8.13
N SER A 41 14.48 -15.06 7.42
CA SER A 41 13.20 -15.71 7.09
C SER A 41 13.01 -15.90 5.58
N ALA A 42 12.26 -16.93 5.17
CA ALA A 42 11.96 -17.21 3.76
C ALA A 42 10.94 -16.23 3.13
N PHE A 43 10.52 -15.19 3.86
CA PHE A 43 9.46 -14.27 3.44
C PHE A 43 9.90 -13.23 2.40
N GLY A 44 11.21 -13.10 2.14
CA GLY A 44 11.74 -12.10 1.20
C GLY A 44 11.45 -10.67 1.64
N GLN A 45 11.47 -9.69 0.74
CA GLN A 45 11.26 -8.27 1.06
C GLN A 45 9.88 -7.76 0.60
N PRO A 46 8.77 -8.14 1.28
CA PRO A 46 7.40 -7.87 0.82
C PRO A 46 7.04 -6.39 0.75
N GLY A 47 7.73 -5.53 1.50
CA GLY A 47 7.56 -4.09 1.54
C GLY A 47 8.05 -3.36 0.29
N ILE A 48 8.98 -3.93 -0.48
CA ILE A 48 9.48 -3.31 -1.72
C ILE A 48 8.35 -3.21 -2.75
N LEU A 49 7.57 -4.28 -2.93
CA LEU A 49 6.44 -4.28 -3.85
C LEU A 49 5.34 -3.30 -3.42
N ASN A 50 5.08 -3.18 -2.11
CA ASN A 50 4.18 -2.14 -1.59
C ASN A 50 4.65 -0.73 -1.96
N ILE A 51 5.94 -0.44 -1.80
CA ILE A 51 6.51 0.88 -2.12
C ILE A 51 6.42 1.17 -3.63
N ILE A 52 6.75 0.21 -4.48
CA ILE A 52 6.67 0.37 -5.94
C ILE A 52 5.23 0.67 -6.36
N LEU A 53 4.27 -0.15 -5.93
CA LEU A 53 2.86 0.01 -6.28
C LEU A 53 2.27 1.32 -5.73
N ALA A 54 2.60 1.68 -4.49
CA ALA A 54 2.17 2.94 -3.90
C ALA A 54 2.75 4.16 -4.63
N THR A 55 4.02 4.10 -5.05
CA THR A 55 4.66 5.17 -5.83
C THR A 55 3.97 5.34 -7.19
N ILE A 56 3.67 4.23 -7.88
CA ILE A 56 2.92 4.26 -9.15
C ILE A 56 1.52 4.87 -8.94
N ALA A 57 0.82 4.50 -7.87
CA ALA A 57 -0.49 5.05 -7.55
C ALA A 57 -0.44 6.58 -7.32
N VAL A 58 0.57 7.08 -6.59
CA VAL A 58 0.78 8.53 -6.38
C VAL A 58 0.97 9.27 -7.70
N ILE A 59 1.80 8.73 -8.60
CA ILE A 59 2.03 9.32 -9.93
C ILE A 59 0.72 9.35 -10.73
N LEU A 60 -0.05 8.26 -10.71
CA LEU A 60 -1.33 8.17 -11.42
C LEU A 60 -2.39 9.13 -10.86
N PHE A 61 -2.41 9.40 -9.55
CA PHE A 61 -3.27 10.43 -8.97
C PHE A 61 -2.89 11.85 -9.38
N GLY A 62 -1.60 12.10 -9.67
CA GLY A 62 -1.13 13.39 -10.16
C GLY A 62 -1.52 13.68 -11.62
N LEU A 63 -1.53 12.64 -12.44
CA LEU A 63 -1.88 12.71 -13.86
C LEU A 63 -3.41 12.67 -14.02
N ASN A 64 -4.08 13.83 -14.07
CA ASN A 64 -5.55 13.93 -14.25
C ASN A 64 -6.02 13.59 -15.69
N LYS A 65 -5.69 12.41 -16.22
CA LYS A 65 -6.17 11.91 -17.52
C LYS A 65 -7.25 10.84 -17.34
N THR A 66 -8.11 10.64 -18.34
CA THR A 66 -9.17 9.62 -18.28
C THR A 66 -8.63 8.19 -18.25
N TRP A 67 -7.50 7.95 -18.91
CA TRP A 67 -6.82 6.65 -18.91
C TRP A 67 -6.15 6.30 -17.58
N THR A 68 -5.65 7.30 -16.85
CA THR A 68 -4.93 7.06 -15.58
C THR A 68 -5.89 6.56 -14.51
N PHE A 69 -7.16 6.97 -14.52
CA PHE A 69 -8.18 6.42 -13.62
C PHE A 69 -8.34 4.89 -13.78
N ARG A 70 -8.42 4.39 -15.02
CA ARG A 70 -8.58 2.96 -15.30
C ARG A 70 -7.39 2.15 -14.80
N VAL A 71 -6.17 2.64 -15.06
CA VAL A 71 -4.94 2.01 -14.59
C VAL A 71 -4.82 2.11 -13.07
N ASN A 72 -5.18 3.24 -12.48
CA ASN A 72 -5.05 3.45 -11.03
C ASN A 72 -5.98 2.54 -10.22
N ILE A 73 -7.18 2.22 -10.72
CA ILE A 73 -8.06 1.22 -10.08
C ILE A 73 -7.36 -0.14 -10.02
N PHE A 74 -6.74 -0.55 -11.13
CA PHE A 74 -6.03 -1.81 -11.18
C PHE A 74 -4.83 -1.82 -10.22
N ILE A 75 -4.00 -0.76 -10.23
CA ILE A 75 -2.84 -0.64 -9.35
C ILE A 75 -3.24 -0.60 -7.87
N ALA A 76 -4.25 0.20 -7.50
CA ALA A 76 -4.71 0.30 -6.12
C ALA A 76 -5.41 -0.98 -5.64
N GLY A 77 -6.14 -1.68 -6.52
CA GLY A 77 -6.72 -2.98 -6.21
C GLY A 77 -5.64 -4.04 -5.98
N PHE A 78 -4.60 -4.04 -6.82
CA PHE A 78 -3.46 -4.93 -6.65
C PHE A 78 -2.66 -4.61 -5.38
N LEU A 79 -2.47 -3.33 -5.05
CA LEU A 79 -1.85 -2.88 -3.80
C LEU A 79 -2.65 -3.38 -2.58
N MET A 80 -3.97 -3.22 -2.58
CA MET A 80 -4.85 -3.71 -1.51
C MET A 80 -4.77 -5.24 -1.37
N ALA A 81 -4.81 -5.97 -2.48
CA ALA A 81 -4.67 -7.42 -2.46
C ALA A 81 -3.31 -7.86 -1.92
N TRP A 82 -2.23 -7.14 -2.25
CA TRP A 82 -0.89 -7.43 -1.77
C TRP A 82 -0.73 -7.14 -0.27
N THR A 83 -1.23 -6.02 0.23
CA THR A 83 -1.20 -5.71 1.67
C THR A 83 -2.05 -6.71 2.47
N PHE A 84 -3.18 -7.14 1.92
CA PHE A 84 -4.00 -8.20 2.50
C PHE A 84 -3.27 -9.55 2.54
N ARG A 85 -2.61 -9.94 1.44
CA ARG A 85 -1.75 -11.14 1.41
C ARG A 85 -0.67 -11.07 2.49
N ASN A 86 0.02 -9.93 2.62
CA ASN A 86 1.06 -9.74 3.63
C ASN A 86 0.48 -9.89 5.04
N TYR A 87 -0.67 -9.26 5.33
CA TYR A 87 -1.36 -9.41 6.60
C TYR A 87 -1.64 -10.88 6.93
N LEU A 88 -2.15 -11.67 5.97
CA LEU A 88 -2.42 -13.09 6.18
C LEU A 88 -1.16 -13.91 6.44
N ILE A 89 -0.07 -13.64 5.74
CA ILE A 89 1.21 -14.36 5.92
C ILE A 89 1.78 -14.05 7.30
N PHE A 90 1.84 -12.78 7.69
CA PHE A 90 2.40 -12.33 8.97
C PHE A 90 1.48 -12.60 10.17
N SER A 91 0.23 -13.02 9.94
CA SER A 91 -0.70 -13.43 11.00
C SER A 91 -0.67 -14.93 11.28
N ARG A 92 0.09 -15.73 10.52
CA ARG A 92 0.22 -17.17 10.79
C ARG A 92 1.32 -17.42 11.82
N CYS A 93 1.10 -18.42 12.67
CA CYS A 93 2.13 -18.91 13.58
C CYS A 93 2.98 -19.95 12.82
N GLU A 94 4.29 -19.83 12.88
CA GLU A 94 5.23 -20.80 12.31
C GLU A 94 5.99 -21.49 13.44
N ALA A 95 6.15 -22.81 13.33
CA ALA A 95 6.87 -23.64 14.31
C ALA A 95 6.43 -23.52 15.79
N GLY A 96 5.17 -23.14 16.04
CA GLY A 96 4.61 -23.01 17.40
C GLY A 96 4.84 -21.64 18.06
N GLU A 97 5.52 -20.72 17.39
CA GLU A 97 5.71 -19.33 17.83
C GLU A 97 4.76 -18.41 17.05
N CYS A 98 3.92 -17.67 17.76
CA CYS A 98 3.03 -16.70 17.14
C CYS A 98 3.69 -15.31 17.12
N PRO A 99 3.83 -14.68 15.94
CA PRO A 99 4.45 -13.36 15.84
C PRO A 99 3.55 -12.27 16.43
N ASP A 100 4.15 -11.33 17.17
CA ASP A 100 3.44 -10.18 17.71
C ASP A 100 3.18 -9.16 16.60
N GLN A 101 1.90 -8.96 16.26
CA GLN A 101 1.47 -8.01 15.23
C GLN A 101 1.73 -6.57 15.71
N LYS A 102 2.56 -5.83 14.97
CA LYS A 102 2.85 -4.41 15.26
C LYS A 102 2.05 -3.49 14.36
N ILE A 103 2.06 -2.21 14.76
CA ILE A 103 1.25 -1.16 14.13
C ILE A 103 1.52 -1.04 12.62
N GLY A 104 2.77 -1.26 12.17
CA GLY A 104 3.16 -1.13 10.77
C GLY A 104 2.37 -2.04 9.83
N LEU A 105 2.06 -3.27 10.28
CA LEU A 105 1.29 -4.23 9.49
C LEU A 105 -0.15 -3.74 9.28
N TYR A 106 -0.80 -3.26 10.34
CA TYR A 106 -2.16 -2.70 10.26
C TYR A 106 -2.20 -1.42 9.42
N LEU A 107 -1.21 -0.52 9.55
CA LEU A 107 -1.12 0.68 8.71
C LEU A 107 -1.01 0.33 7.23
N SER A 108 -0.24 -0.70 6.88
CA SER A 108 -0.09 -1.14 5.49
C SER A 108 -1.42 -1.62 4.90
N LEU A 109 -2.20 -2.39 5.69
CA LEU A 109 -3.50 -2.91 5.28
C LEU A 109 -4.52 -1.76 5.14
N ILE A 110 -4.68 -0.95 6.19
CA ILE A 110 -5.62 0.17 6.21
C ILE A 110 -5.28 1.17 5.10
N GLY A 111 -3.99 1.47 4.90
CA GLY A 111 -3.53 2.36 3.83
C GLY A 111 -3.86 1.83 2.43
N GLY A 112 -3.68 0.53 2.19
CA GLY A 112 -4.04 -0.09 0.91
C GLY A 112 -5.55 -0.01 0.63
N ILE A 113 -6.39 -0.32 1.63
CA ILE A 113 -7.85 -0.23 1.52
C ILE A 113 -8.29 1.21 1.27
N LEU A 114 -7.78 2.17 2.04
CA LEU A 114 -8.10 3.59 1.88
C LEU A 114 -7.68 4.11 0.50
N CYS A 115 -6.51 3.71 0.00
CA CYS A 115 -6.05 4.07 -1.33
C CYS A 115 -7.03 3.58 -2.40
N PHE A 116 -7.44 2.30 -2.32
CA PHE A 116 -8.41 1.73 -3.25
C PHE A 116 -9.77 2.44 -3.20
N VAL A 117 -10.33 2.66 -2.00
CA VAL A 117 -11.60 3.39 -1.82
C VAL A 117 -11.48 4.80 -2.38
N CYS A 118 -10.38 5.50 -2.14
CA CYS A 118 -10.14 6.83 -2.70
C CYS A 118 -10.08 6.81 -4.22
N VAL A 119 -9.44 5.82 -4.85
CA VAL A 119 -9.45 5.69 -6.32
C VAL A 119 -10.88 5.49 -6.81
N VAL A 120 -11.63 4.55 -6.25
CA VAL A 120 -13.01 4.23 -6.68
C VAL A 120 -13.93 5.44 -6.56
N LEU A 121 -13.82 6.22 -5.48
CA LEU A 121 -14.60 7.43 -5.26
C LEU A 121 -14.14 8.62 -6.12
N ASN A 122 -12.89 8.60 -6.59
CA ASN A 122 -12.34 9.65 -7.43
C ASN A 122 -12.83 9.51 -8.88
N ARG A 123 -14.11 9.81 -9.10
CA ARG A 123 -14.68 10.00 -10.43
C ARG A 123 -14.04 11.22 -11.09
N GLN A 124 -12.90 11.00 -11.73
CA GLN A 124 -12.21 12.00 -12.53
C GLN A 124 -13.13 12.41 -13.69
N LYS A 125 -13.75 13.60 -13.60
CA LYS A 125 -14.33 14.23 -14.78
C LYS A 125 -13.13 14.67 -15.65
N PRO A 126 -13.07 14.29 -16.94
CA PRO A 126 -12.03 14.79 -17.83
C PRO A 126 -12.01 16.31 -17.74
N LYS A 127 -10.83 16.90 -17.52
CA LYS A 127 -10.67 18.32 -17.81
C LYS A 127 -10.78 18.45 -19.32
N GLU A 128 -11.93 18.92 -19.79
CA GLU A 128 -12.13 19.30 -21.19
C GLU A 128 -11.03 20.31 -21.56
N ASN A 129 -10.20 19.94 -22.53
CA ASN A 129 -9.18 20.81 -23.07
C ASN A 129 -9.88 21.94 -23.85
N LYS A 130 -10.04 23.11 -23.25
CA LYS A 130 -10.58 24.31 -23.92
C LYS A 130 -9.56 25.03 -24.81
N ASN A 131 -8.55 24.35 -25.33
CA ASN A 131 -7.66 24.90 -26.35
C ASN A 131 -7.71 24.01 -27.60
N GLY A 132 -8.59 24.40 -28.52
CA GLY A 132 -8.76 23.85 -29.85
C GLY A 132 -9.56 24.83 -30.70
N LEU A 133 -9.01 26.03 -30.81
CA LEU A 133 -9.33 27.01 -31.85
C LEU A 133 -8.43 26.69 -33.06
#